data_AF-A0A2W0BN43-F1
#
_entry.id   AF-A0A2W0BN43-F1
#
_cell.length_a   1.000
_cell.length_b   1.000
_cell.length_c   1.000
_cell.angle_alpha   90.00
_cell.angle_beta   90.00
_cell.angle_gamma   90.00
#
_symmetry.space_group_name_H-M   'P 1'
#
loop_
_entity.id
_entity.type
_entity.pdbx_description
1 polymer ?
#
loop_
_entity_poly.entity_id
_entity_poly.type
_entity_poly.pdbx_seq_one_letter_code
_entity_poly.pdbx_strand_id
1 'polypeptide(L)'
;MKRVIYLSGILLLGAGIVMLYSGSHPERSRANSSPQTQRPEIGYLEAVNKVAPPKDPQILFLLMAQYSNANQQAEGAEFFSARLNEFASRLSDPQKALYLSAIGLLRAQHASEISILHRISYVKQTIATLDQAKQLSGGKIFVVNWMSGIVRAQLPGFFKQRSIARDELAWCEANGDKAPHAGWLREVYYHLGKVALADGDAAKSQEYLKRSGYRDFNKPITLATPFSEDQTWGHTFAPKTIVEVVPKRIYALSGFEFTEYYFVVSENGRELIGIDAGTRPDSAKTAFEALRAYTTALPPLTTIFFTHAHWDHVGGHKYFRSLNPNVRFYGRSNYQEEVKRELNAPGIFASEFFGSNFSFDDVRNYKPDVEIDRRTTVNIGGTRFDLIPVQGGETHDAMLINVPNQHTMFVGDFIMPYIGAPFVEEGDFQGLLDAIAVIAQENPQHLLHGHEPLTRNFASPSMLAHLRLDLMWLRDQVLEQVRRGEERSTIHQANLIPPDFFKGEPDVYQPYLIVREHVIDRLYDQNVGYWQPNLDGLDHLGTADRAELLVDYLGVSDSQLSKAVERMAADGKYELAASVLDAGTARFPNSKALADARRLVYLKLMEKNQNTDPFKFIIYSGKIGEQTPPMIP
;
A
#
# COMPACT_ATOMS: atom_id res chain seq x y z
N MET A 1 -13.35 26.52 12.05
CA MET A 1 -12.24 27.22 11.36
C MET A 1 -11.20 27.74 12.37
N LYS A 2 -10.32 26.86 12.87
CA LYS A 2 -8.99 27.26 13.33
C LYS A 2 -8.06 27.11 12.14
N ARG A 3 -7.49 28.22 11.70
CA ARG A 3 -6.65 28.32 10.50
C ARG A 3 -5.38 27.47 10.66
N VAL A 4 -5.05 26.72 9.62
CA VAL A 4 -3.66 26.35 9.29
C VAL A 4 -2.91 27.66 9.05
N ILE A 5 -2.15 28.10 10.04
CA ILE A 5 -1.30 29.29 9.91
C ILE A 5 -0.02 28.84 9.22
N TYR A 6 0.11 29.25 7.96
CA TYR A 6 1.39 29.37 7.29
C TYR A 6 2.30 30.28 8.14
N LEU A 7 3.51 29.78 8.41
CA LEU A 7 4.60 30.48 9.07
C LEU A 7 5.17 31.56 8.13
N SER A 8 4.42 32.64 7.94
CA SER A 8 4.84 33.84 7.22
C SER A 8 4.16 35.06 7.82
N GLY A 9 4.87 35.75 8.72
CA GLY A 9 4.50 37.09 9.22
C GLY A 9 3.74 37.09 10.54
N ILE A 10 4.48 37.22 11.64
CA ILE A 10 4.31 38.23 12.71
C ILE A 10 5.39 37.92 13.74
N LEU A 11 6.51 38.62 13.61
CA LEU A 11 7.50 38.80 14.66
C LEU A 11 8.12 40.17 14.38
N LEU A 12 7.46 41.21 14.91
CA LEU A 12 8.01 42.51 15.30
C LEU A 12 6.86 43.45 15.65
N LEU A 13 6.60 43.63 16.95
CA LEU A 13 6.45 44.94 17.60
C LEU A 13 6.33 44.74 19.11
N GLY A 14 7.11 45.53 19.84
CA GLY A 14 7.36 45.37 21.26
C GLY A 14 6.29 45.97 22.19
N ALA A 15 6.47 45.60 23.46
CA ALA A 15 6.08 46.28 24.69
C ALA A 15 4.64 46.83 24.81
N GLY A 16 3.89 46.24 25.75
CA GLY A 16 2.88 46.99 26.50
C GLY A 16 1.58 46.24 26.78
N ILE A 17 1.34 46.02 28.07
CA ILE A 17 0.04 45.79 28.73
C ILE A 17 -0.42 44.32 28.84
N VAL A 18 -0.16 43.82 30.05
CA VAL A 18 -0.85 42.72 30.74
C VAL A 18 -2.35 42.96 30.75
N MET A 19 -3.15 42.01 30.25
CA MET A 19 -4.46 41.71 30.81
C MET A 19 -4.76 40.21 30.72
N LEU A 20 -5.08 39.65 31.89
CA LEU A 20 -5.44 38.28 32.17
C LEU A 20 -6.66 37.83 31.37
N TYR A 21 -6.52 36.76 30.59
CA TYR A 21 -7.62 35.84 30.32
C TYR A 21 -7.11 34.41 30.50
N SER A 22 -7.44 33.86 31.66
CA SER A 22 -7.25 32.47 32.05
C SER A 22 -8.09 31.56 31.17
N GLY A 23 -7.48 30.98 30.14
CA GLY A 23 -7.99 29.82 29.42
C GLY A 23 -7.33 28.56 29.97
N SER A 24 -8.05 27.83 30.81
CA SER A 24 -7.68 26.52 31.36
C SER A 24 -7.14 25.59 30.28
N HIS A 25 -5.87 25.20 30.39
CA HIS A 25 -5.32 24.05 29.69
C HIS A 25 -5.97 22.80 30.28
N PRO A 26 -6.50 21.86 29.47
CA PRO A 26 -6.83 20.56 30.02
C PRO A 26 -5.50 19.86 30.31
N GLU A 27 -5.17 19.77 31.60
CA GLU A 27 -4.18 18.82 32.09
C GLU A 27 -4.55 17.43 31.55
N ARG A 28 -3.61 16.80 30.82
CA ARG A 28 -3.68 15.35 30.57
C ARG A 28 -3.64 14.68 31.94
N SER A 29 -4.81 14.30 32.46
CA SER A 29 -4.88 13.42 33.62
C SER A 29 -4.19 12.11 33.27
N ARG A 30 -2.98 11.92 33.82
CA ARG A 30 -2.34 10.60 33.95
C ARG A 30 -3.16 9.79 34.95
N ALA A 31 -4.31 9.29 34.50
CA ALA A 31 -5.06 8.28 35.21
C ALA A 31 -4.54 6.92 34.73
N ASN A 32 -4.00 6.15 35.67
CA ASN A 32 -3.68 4.71 35.67
C ASN A 32 -3.73 3.98 34.31
N SER A 33 -2.55 3.47 33.95
CA SER A 33 -2.28 2.52 32.86
C SER A 33 -3.24 1.33 32.84
N SER A 34 -4.33 1.46 32.08
CA SER A 34 -4.85 0.36 31.27
C SER A 34 -3.83 0.08 30.15
N PRO A 35 -3.69 -1.15 29.62
CA PRO A 35 -2.79 -1.40 28.49
C PRO A 35 -3.14 -0.39 27.39
N GLN A 36 -2.21 0.54 27.14
CA GLN A 36 -2.42 1.64 26.22
C GLN A 36 -2.87 1.05 24.89
N THR A 37 -3.92 1.65 24.35
CA THR A 37 -4.45 1.49 22.99
C THR A 37 -3.31 1.61 21.96
N GLN A 38 -2.57 0.52 21.75
CA GLN A 38 -1.43 0.46 20.84
C GLN A 38 -1.96 -0.13 19.53
N ARG A 39 -1.82 0.60 18.42
CA ARG A 39 -2.12 0.06 17.09
C ARG A 39 -1.33 -1.25 16.91
N PRO A 40 -1.98 -2.41 16.66
CA PRO A 40 -1.29 -3.70 16.56
C PRO A 40 -0.14 -3.68 15.55
N GLU A 41 -0.26 -2.91 14.48
CA GLU A 41 0.76 -2.74 13.45
C GLU A 41 2.02 -2.02 14.00
N ILE A 42 1.86 -1.01 14.86
CA ILE A 42 2.99 -0.37 15.57
C ILE A 42 3.63 -1.37 16.52
N GLY A 43 2.83 -2.10 17.31
CA GLY A 43 3.33 -3.12 18.23
C GLY A 43 4.15 -4.21 17.52
N TYR A 44 3.66 -4.67 16.37
CA TYR A 44 4.38 -5.61 15.50
C TYR A 44 5.70 -5.04 15.00
N LEU A 45 5.67 -3.86 14.38
CA LEU A 45 6.84 -3.24 13.78
C LEU A 45 7.88 -2.85 14.84
N GLU A 46 7.46 -2.44 16.03
CA GLU A 46 8.35 -2.27 17.18
C GLU A 46 9.05 -3.58 17.58
N ALA A 47 8.30 -4.69 17.64
CA ALA A 47 8.85 -5.98 18.00
C ALA A 47 9.93 -6.41 17.00
N VAL A 48 9.65 -6.28 15.69
CA VAL A 48 10.62 -6.53 14.62
C VAL A 48 11.86 -5.65 14.76
N ASN A 49 11.69 -4.33 14.95
CA ASN A 49 12.81 -3.39 15.04
C ASN A 49 13.61 -3.48 16.36
N LYS A 50 13.15 -4.25 17.36
CA LYS A 50 13.90 -4.55 18.59
C LYS A 50 14.87 -5.72 18.44
N VAL A 51 14.66 -6.62 17.47
CA VAL A 51 15.47 -7.84 17.31
C VAL A 51 16.91 -7.53 16.89
N ALA A 52 17.04 -6.79 15.80
CA ALA A 52 18.32 -6.43 15.20
C ALA A 52 18.13 -5.20 14.29
N PRO A 53 19.23 -4.52 13.88
CA PRO A 53 19.15 -3.60 12.76
C PRO A 53 18.52 -4.30 11.55
N PRO A 54 17.43 -3.75 10.98
CA PRO A 54 16.75 -4.43 9.90
C PRO A 54 17.68 -4.54 8.69
N LYS A 55 17.72 -5.74 8.08
CA LYS A 55 18.47 -5.97 6.83
C LYS A 55 17.87 -5.13 5.70
N ASP A 56 16.55 -5.16 5.60
CA ASP A 56 15.78 -4.29 4.71
C ASP A 56 15.38 -3.00 5.46
N PRO A 57 15.89 -1.82 5.06
CA PRO A 57 15.53 -0.56 5.69
C PRO A 57 14.05 -0.18 5.53
N GLN A 58 13.28 -0.81 4.64
CA GLN A 58 11.85 -0.55 4.49
C GLN A 58 11.07 -0.76 5.79
N ILE A 59 11.42 -1.80 6.57
CA ILE A 59 10.80 -2.08 7.89
C ILE A 59 10.96 -0.91 8.87
N LEU A 60 12.11 -0.22 8.84
CA LEU A 60 12.36 0.97 9.66
C LEU A 60 11.43 2.11 9.24
N PHE A 61 11.26 2.32 7.93
CA PHE A 61 10.44 3.40 7.39
C PHE A 61 8.94 3.13 7.52
N LEU A 62 8.50 1.88 7.46
CA LEU A 62 7.12 1.50 7.77
C LEU A 62 6.77 1.89 9.22
N LEU A 63 7.64 1.57 10.19
CA LEU A 63 7.43 1.95 11.59
C LEU A 63 7.39 3.47 11.77
N MET A 64 8.34 4.18 11.15
CA MET A 64 8.39 5.64 11.18
C MET A 64 7.11 6.25 10.59
N ALA A 65 6.62 5.74 9.46
CA ALA A 65 5.38 6.19 8.84
C ALA A 65 4.17 5.94 9.75
N GLN A 66 4.10 4.80 10.44
CA GLN A 66 3.02 4.51 11.38
C GLN A 66 3.03 5.47 12.59
N TYR A 67 4.19 5.77 13.18
CA TYR A 67 4.31 6.78 14.23
C TYR A 67 3.89 8.18 13.75
N SER A 68 4.33 8.56 12.55
CA SER A 68 3.94 9.82 11.91
C SER A 68 2.43 9.92 11.70
N ASN A 69 1.82 8.85 11.18
CA ASN A 69 0.39 8.80 10.95
C ASN A 69 -0.40 8.80 12.27
N ALA A 70 0.03 8.07 13.29
CA ALA A 70 -0.66 8.00 14.58
C ALA A 70 -0.52 9.25 15.46
N ASN A 71 0.14 10.32 14.99
CA ASN A 71 0.52 11.49 15.79
C ASN A 71 1.36 11.14 17.04
N GLN A 72 2.21 10.12 16.92
CA GLN A 72 3.10 9.62 17.98
C GLN A 72 4.57 9.90 17.63
N GLN A 73 4.84 11.08 17.07
CA GLN A 73 6.17 11.39 16.54
C GLN A 73 7.24 11.51 17.63
N ALA A 74 6.87 11.97 18.83
CA ALA A 74 7.79 12.05 19.96
C ALA A 74 8.22 10.65 20.42
N GLU A 75 7.24 9.77 20.63
CA GLU A 75 7.43 8.38 21.01
C GLU A 75 8.27 7.63 19.96
N GLY A 76 7.98 7.83 18.67
CA GLY A 76 8.76 7.25 17.58
C GLY A 76 10.20 7.77 17.54
N ALA A 77 10.43 9.06 17.76
CA ALA A 77 11.79 9.62 17.79
C ALA A 77 12.61 9.08 18.96
N GLU A 78 11.98 8.89 20.13
CA GLU A 78 12.58 8.24 21.29
C GLU A 78 12.90 6.76 21.01
N PHE A 79 11.95 6.03 20.40
CA PHE A 79 12.14 4.63 20.01
C PHE A 79 13.36 4.45 19.10
N PHE A 80 13.45 5.22 18.00
CA PHE A 80 14.57 5.11 17.07
C PHE A 80 15.89 5.57 17.69
N SER A 81 15.86 6.57 18.57
CA SER A 81 17.05 7.01 19.30
C SER A 81 17.56 5.93 20.25
N ALA A 82 16.66 5.22 20.94
CA ALA A 82 17.01 4.07 21.79
C ALA A 82 17.63 2.94 20.96
N ARG A 83 17.03 2.57 19.82
CA ARG A 83 17.57 1.54 18.91
C ARG A 83 18.90 1.94 18.29
N LEU A 84 19.06 3.20 17.88
CA LEU A 84 20.33 3.72 17.37
C LEU A 84 21.45 3.58 18.41
N ASN A 85 21.17 3.91 19.68
CA ASN A 85 22.14 3.77 20.77
C ASN A 85 22.45 2.32 21.09
N GLU A 86 21.42 1.48 21.22
CA GLU A 86 21.54 0.05 21.52
C GLU A 86 22.36 -0.68 20.44
N PHE A 87 22.16 -0.33 19.18
CA PHE A 87 22.80 -0.99 18.06
C PHE A 87 24.06 -0.29 17.57
N ALA A 88 24.50 0.80 18.22
CA ALA A 88 25.53 1.71 17.71
C ALA A 88 26.83 1.01 17.24
N SER A 89 27.27 -0.01 17.97
CA SER A 89 28.48 -0.80 17.65
C SER A 89 28.31 -1.76 16.46
N ARG A 90 27.07 -2.09 16.10
CA ARG A 90 26.70 -3.02 15.02
C ARG A 90 26.25 -2.31 13.75
N LEU A 91 25.97 -1.01 13.82
CA LEU A 91 25.50 -0.22 12.69
C LEU A 91 26.68 0.32 11.88
N SER A 92 26.62 0.10 10.57
CA SER A 92 27.44 0.85 9.61
C SER A 92 27.00 2.32 9.55
N ASP A 93 27.85 3.20 9.04
CA ASP A 93 27.53 4.62 8.89
C ASP A 93 26.30 4.89 8.01
N PRO A 94 26.10 4.20 6.85
CA PRO A 94 24.84 4.23 6.12
C PRO A 94 23.63 3.88 6.97
N GLN A 95 23.70 2.82 7.79
CA GLN A 95 22.56 2.43 8.64
C GLN A 95 22.29 3.47 9.74
N LYS A 96 23.33 4.00 10.39
CA LYS A 96 23.18 5.11 11.37
C LYS A 96 22.51 6.32 10.72
N ALA A 97 22.85 6.64 9.47
CA ALA A 97 22.21 7.71 8.73
C ALA A 97 20.70 7.50 8.57
N LEU A 98 20.23 6.27 8.28
CA LEU A 98 18.80 5.97 8.16
C LEU A 98 18.05 6.20 9.48
N TYR A 99 18.61 5.75 10.61
CA TYR A 99 18.03 6.02 11.94
C TYR A 99 17.96 7.52 12.23
N LEU A 100 19.06 8.26 12.01
CA LEU A 100 19.10 9.71 12.22
C LEU A 100 18.13 10.45 11.31
N SER A 101 17.93 10.01 10.06
CA SER A 101 16.93 10.56 9.15
C SER A 101 15.50 10.35 9.66
N ALA A 102 15.16 9.14 10.13
CA ALA A 102 13.85 8.87 10.71
C ALA A 102 13.59 9.69 11.99
N ILE A 103 14.59 9.79 12.88
CA ILE A 103 14.54 10.63 14.07
C ILE A 103 14.34 12.10 13.67
N GLY A 104 15.11 12.60 12.70
CA GLY A 104 15.04 13.97 12.23
C GLY A 104 13.68 14.32 11.65
N LEU A 105 13.09 13.42 10.83
CA LEU A 105 11.76 13.62 10.25
C LEU A 105 10.67 13.68 11.34
N LEU A 106 10.62 12.69 12.23
CA LEU A 106 9.64 12.64 13.31
C LEU A 106 9.77 13.85 14.24
N ARG A 107 11.01 14.22 14.59
CA ARG A 107 11.25 15.43 15.38
C ARG A 107 10.74 16.66 14.66
N ALA A 108 11.00 16.81 13.37
CA ALA A 108 10.52 17.96 12.59
C ALA A 108 8.98 18.05 12.60
N GLN A 109 8.29 16.94 12.43
CA GLN A 109 6.82 16.87 12.48
C GLN A 109 6.27 17.21 13.87
N HIS A 110 6.97 16.83 14.95
CA HIS A 110 6.57 17.14 16.32
C HIS A 110 6.84 18.60 16.74
N ALA A 111 7.58 19.38 15.95
CA ALA A 111 8.08 20.70 16.38
C ALA A 111 6.96 21.71 16.75
N SER A 112 5.74 21.55 16.21
CA SER A 112 4.59 22.40 16.55
C SER A 112 4.07 22.21 17.96
N GLU A 113 4.29 21.04 18.56
CA GLU A 113 3.89 20.71 19.93
C GLU A 113 4.90 21.21 20.96
N ILE A 114 6.13 21.49 20.53
CA ILE A 114 7.16 22.07 21.39
C ILE A 114 6.81 23.53 21.72
N SER A 115 6.85 23.86 23.01
CA SER A 115 6.65 25.23 23.51
C SER A 115 7.51 26.25 22.75
N ILE A 116 6.93 27.42 22.49
CA ILE A 116 7.55 28.45 21.64
C ILE A 116 8.93 28.89 22.14
N LEU A 117 9.17 28.83 23.46
CA LEU A 117 10.43 29.17 24.11
C LEU A 117 11.57 28.21 23.72
N HIS A 118 11.26 26.93 23.50
CA HIS A 118 12.24 25.89 23.20
C HIS A 118 12.27 25.50 21.72
N ARG A 119 11.24 25.86 20.96
CA ARG A 119 11.04 25.43 19.56
C ARG A 119 12.21 25.74 18.65
N ILE A 120 12.82 26.93 18.76
CA ILE A 120 13.97 27.30 17.91
C ILE A 120 15.18 26.38 18.19
N SER A 121 15.50 26.13 19.45
CA SER A 121 16.60 25.24 19.83
C SER A 121 16.35 23.81 19.37
N TYR A 122 15.12 23.33 19.58
CA TYR A 122 14.67 22.02 19.14
C TYR A 122 14.80 21.83 17.63
N VAL A 123 14.36 22.81 16.82
CA VAL A 123 14.50 22.77 15.35
C VAL A 123 15.98 22.79 14.93
N LYS A 124 16.84 23.57 15.59
CA LYS A 124 18.28 23.57 15.32
C LYS A 124 18.93 22.21 15.60
N GLN A 125 18.55 21.54 16.68
CA GLN A 125 19.03 20.18 16.97
C GLN A 125 18.54 19.17 15.92
N THR A 126 17.29 19.31 15.46
CA THR A 126 16.76 18.48 14.38
C THR A 126 17.53 18.67 13.07
N ILE A 127 17.86 19.92 12.71
CA ILE A 127 18.73 20.23 11.56
C ILE A 127 20.10 19.56 11.72
N ALA A 128 20.73 19.68 12.89
CA ALA A 128 22.03 19.06 13.16
C ALA A 128 21.99 17.52 13.06
N THR A 129 20.87 16.90 13.48
CA THR A 129 20.63 15.46 13.34
C THR A 129 20.60 15.05 11.86
N LEU A 130 19.92 15.83 11.02
CA LEU A 130 19.86 15.61 9.57
C LEU A 130 21.22 15.86 8.89
N ASP A 131 21.97 16.87 9.33
CA ASP A 131 23.34 17.13 8.84
C ASP A 131 24.27 15.94 9.14
N GLN A 132 24.17 15.36 10.34
CA GLN A 132 24.92 14.17 10.72
C GLN A 132 24.53 12.96 9.86
N ALA A 133 23.23 12.74 9.63
CA ALA A 133 22.75 11.69 8.74
C ALA A 133 23.34 11.82 7.32
N LYS A 134 23.34 13.05 6.79
CA LYS A 134 23.93 13.34 5.48
C LYS A 134 25.44 13.08 5.45
N GLN A 135 26.16 13.48 6.49
CA GLN A 135 27.61 13.24 6.59
C GLN A 135 27.92 11.73 6.59
N LEU A 136 27.21 10.94 7.39
CA LEU A 136 27.42 9.49 7.49
C LEU A 136 27.04 8.73 6.21
N SER A 137 26.03 9.22 5.48
CA SER A 137 25.64 8.66 4.17
C SER A 137 26.52 9.15 3.00
N GLY A 138 27.43 10.10 3.24
CA GLY A 138 28.19 10.79 2.20
C GLY A 138 27.31 11.55 1.20
N GLY A 139 26.05 11.85 1.55
CA GLY A 139 25.06 12.44 0.63
C GLY A 139 24.67 11.56 -0.55
N LYS A 140 24.89 10.24 -0.47
CA LYS A 140 24.68 9.30 -1.59
C LYS A 140 23.45 8.39 -1.44
N ILE A 141 22.74 8.49 -0.31
CA ILE A 141 21.56 7.66 -0.02
C ILE A 141 20.30 8.48 -0.30
N PHE A 142 19.46 7.97 -1.21
CA PHE A 142 18.25 8.67 -1.65
C PHE A 142 17.33 9.04 -0.50
N VAL A 143 16.96 8.08 0.34
CA VAL A 143 15.99 8.33 1.42
C VAL A 143 16.51 9.36 2.44
N VAL A 144 17.83 9.40 2.69
CA VAL A 144 18.46 10.37 3.59
C VAL A 144 18.33 11.79 3.02
N ASN A 145 18.68 11.98 1.75
CA ASN A 145 18.56 13.27 1.06
C ASN A 145 17.09 13.69 0.91
N TRP A 146 16.20 12.74 0.63
CA TRP A 146 14.77 12.96 0.51
C TRP A 146 14.17 13.49 1.82
N MET A 147 14.43 12.82 2.96
CA MET A 147 13.91 13.26 4.26
C MET A 147 14.48 14.63 4.67
N SER A 148 15.79 14.82 4.49
CA SER A 148 16.44 16.09 4.82
C SER A 148 15.89 17.23 3.95
N GLY A 149 15.76 17.02 2.65
CA GLY A 149 15.26 18.01 1.69
C GLY A 149 13.82 18.42 1.99
N ILE A 150 12.94 17.45 2.25
CA ILE A 150 11.53 17.68 2.59
C ILE A 150 11.38 18.47 3.89
N VAL A 151 12.14 18.11 4.93
CA VAL A 151 12.10 18.83 6.21
C VAL A 151 12.57 20.27 6.00
N ARG A 152 13.70 20.47 5.32
CA ARG A 152 14.29 21.81 5.12
C ARG A 152 13.46 22.71 4.23
N ALA A 153 12.79 22.15 3.21
CA ALA A 153 11.89 22.90 2.33
C ALA A 153 10.69 23.52 3.06
N GLN A 154 10.36 23.01 4.25
CA GLN A 154 9.24 23.47 5.06
C GLN A 154 9.65 24.45 6.17
N LEU A 155 10.96 24.65 6.38
CA LEU A 155 11.44 25.53 7.44
C LEU A 155 11.26 27.01 7.08
N PRO A 156 10.94 27.86 8.07
CA PRO A 156 10.89 29.31 7.89
C PRO A 156 12.21 29.89 7.38
N GLY A 157 12.12 30.96 6.58
CA GLY A 157 13.29 31.56 5.90
C GLY A 157 14.44 31.99 6.82
N PHE A 158 14.16 32.33 8.08
CA PHE A 158 15.20 32.74 9.03
C PHE A 158 16.17 31.60 9.42
N PHE A 159 15.82 30.33 9.19
CA PHE A 159 16.74 29.20 9.36
C PHE A 159 17.74 29.03 8.20
N LYS A 160 17.54 29.76 7.08
CA LYS A 160 18.42 29.75 5.89
C LYS A 160 18.68 28.36 5.29
N GLN A 161 17.67 27.47 5.34
CA GLN A 161 17.80 26.07 4.87
C GLN A 161 17.34 25.84 3.42
N ARG A 162 16.80 26.87 2.76
CA ARG A 162 16.15 26.72 1.45
C ARG A 162 17.09 26.25 0.35
N SER A 163 18.33 26.75 0.27
CA SER A 163 19.27 26.31 -0.77
C SER A 163 19.65 24.84 -0.58
N ILE A 164 19.92 24.43 0.66
CA ILE A 164 20.23 23.04 1.01
C ILE A 164 19.06 22.12 0.65
N ALA A 165 17.83 22.54 0.95
CA ALA A 165 16.63 21.81 0.55
C ALA A 165 16.56 21.62 -0.98
N ARG A 166 16.82 22.69 -1.74
CA ARG A 166 16.84 22.66 -3.21
C ARG A 166 17.88 21.67 -3.72
N ASP A 167 19.10 21.74 -3.19
CA ASP A 167 20.22 20.91 -3.66
C ASP A 167 19.98 19.42 -3.36
N GLU A 168 19.43 19.10 -2.18
CA GLU A 168 19.11 17.72 -1.79
C GLU A 168 17.96 17.13 -2.62
N LEU A 169 16.91 17.92 -2.87
CA LEU A 169 15.79 17.48 -3.67
C LEU A 169 16.15 17.38 -5.16
N ALA A 170 16.94 18.32 -5.69
CA ALA A 170 17.46 18.24 -7.06
C ALA A 170 18.39 17.03 -7.24
N TRP A 171 19.18 16.69 -6.22
CA TRP A 171 19.95 15.45 -6.24
C TRP A 171 19.03 14.22 -6.28
N CYS A 172 17.93 14.20 -5.52
CA CYS A 172 16.96 13.10 -5.56
C CYS A 172 16.31 12.97 -6.94
N GLU A 173 15.89 14.09 -7.53
CA GLU A 173 15.37 14.13 -8.91
C GLU A 173 16.36 13.52 -9.91
N ALA A 174 17.64 13.91 -9.84
CA ALA A 174 18.68 13.40 -10.72
C ALA A 174 19.09 11.94 -10.46
N ASN A 175 18.71 11.36 -9.31
CA ASN A 175 19.05 10.00 -8.89
C ASN A 175 17.78 9.20 -8.57
N GLY A 176 16.71 9.40 -9.33
CA GLY A 176 15.43 8.71 -9.12
C GLY A 176 15.53 7.18 -9.23
N ASP A 177 16.53 6.67 -9.94
CA ASP A 177 16.88 5.25 -10.02
C ASP A 177 17.31 4.64 -8.68
N LYS A 178 17.78 5.48 -7.74
CA LYS A 178 18.15 5.08 -6.37
C LYS A 178 17.00 5.18 -5.37
N ALA A 179 15.83 5.65 -5.81
CA ALA A 179 14.64 5.65 -4.96
C ALA A 179 14.18 4.22 -4.69
N PRO A 180 13.54 3.93 -3.54
CA PRO A 180 12.93 2.62 -3.31
C PRO A 180 11.94 2.23 -4.42
N HIS A 181 11.22 3.21 -4.96
CA HIS A 181 10.43 3.12 -6.19
C HIS A 181 10.08 4.54 -6.69
N ALA A 182 9.58 4.64 -7.91
CA ALA A 182 9.28 5.93 -8.57
C ALA A 182 8.36 6.86 -7.76
N GLY A 183 7.40 6.30 -7.02
CA GLY A 183 6.45 7.02 -6.16
C GLY A 183 7.08 8.03 -5.18
N TRP A 184 8.34 7.85 -4.78
CA TRP A 184 9.04 8.79 -3.89
C TRP A 184 9.33 10.15 -4.54
N LEU A 185 9.42 10.19 -5.87
CA LEU A 185 9.66 11.43 -6.63
C LEU A 185 8.48 12.40 -6.54
N ARG A 186 7.28 11.90 -6.21
CA ARG A 186 6.07 12.71 -6.03
C ARG A 186 6.31 13.88 -5.06
N GLU A 187 6.89 13.57 -3.90
CA GLU A 187 7.22 14.56 -2.87
C GLU A 187 8.44 15.40 -3.27
N VAL A 188 9.39 14.84 -4.02
CA VAL A 188 10.54 15.59 -4.54
C VAL A 188 10.05 16.75 -5.42
N TYR A 189 9.21 16.45 -6.41
CA TYR A 189 8.63 17.45 -7.30
C TYR A 189 7.77 18.46 -6.51
N TYR A 190 6.89 17.98 -5.62
CA TYR A 190 6.06 18.87 -4.81
C TYR A 190 6.90 19.90 -4.03
N HIS A 191 7.95 19.45 -3.35
CA HIS A 191 8.79 20.34 -2.54
C HIS A 191 9.72 21.23 -3.37
N LEU A 192 10.24 20.75 -4.51
CA LEU A 192 10.95 21.60 -5.47
C LEU A 192 10.06 22.71 -6.03
N GLY A 193 8.78 22.40 -6.31
CA GLY A 193 7.79 23.39 -6.72
C GLY A 193 7.57 24.47 -5.67
N LYS A 194 7.43 24.10 -4.39
CA LYS A 194 7.31 25.06 -3.28
C LYS A 194 8.55 25.94 -3.12
N VAL A 195 9.75 25.36 -3.29
CA VAL A 195 11.00 26.11 -3.23
C VAL A 195 11.06 27.12 -4.38
N ALA A 196 10.77 26.69 -5.61
CA ALA A 196 10.72 27.56 -6.79
C ALA A 196 9.73 28.72 -6.60
N LEU A 197 8.52 28.44 -6.09
CA LEU A 197 7.53 29.47 -5.78
C LEU A 197 8.06 30.50 -4.77
N ALA A 198 8.73 30.04 -3.71
CA ALA A 198 9.32 30.90 -2.69
C ALA A 198 10.52 31.72 -3.20
N ASP A 199 11.11 31.31 -4.32
CA ASP A 199 12.18 32.03 -5.02
C ASP A 199 11.65 32.96 -6.12
N GLY A 200 10.33 33.00 -6.34
CA GLY A 200 9.68 33.84 -7.35
C GLY A 200 9.63 33.23 -8.75
N ASP A 201 10.03 31.96 -8.92
CA ASP A 201 9.97 31.25 -10.20
C ASP A 201 8.63 30.51 -10.34
N ALA A 202 7.60 31.25 -10.75
CA ALA A 202 6.25 30.72 -10.91
C ALA A 202 6.15 29.65 -12.01
N ALA A 203 6.93 29.77 -13.09
CA ALA A 203 6.91 28.82 -14.20
C ALA A 203 7.44 27.45 -13.75
N LYS A 204 8.63 27.43 -13.12
CA LYS A 204 9.23 26.20 -12.61
C LYS A 204 8.40 25.59 -11.47
N SER A 205 7.78 26.45 -10.64
CA SER A 205 6.83 26.00 -9.62
C SER A 205 5.66 25.22 -10.20
N GLN A 206 5.04 25.72 -11.29
CA GLN A 206 3.89 25.06 -11.92
C GLN A 206 4.30 23.77 -12.63
N GLU A 207 5.47 23.76 -13.27
CA GLU A 207 6.04 22.56 -13.89
C GLU A 207 6.22 21.43 -12.87
N TYR A 208 6.89 21.70 -11.75
CA TYR A 208 7.07 20.72 -10.69
C TYR A 208 5.76 20.28 -10.04
N LEU A 209 4.81 21.20 -9.83
CA LEU A 209 3.49 20.84 -9.33
C LEU A 209 2.80 19.84 -10.28
N LYS A 210 2.84 20.10 -11.60
CA LYS A 210 2.30 19.19 -12.60
C LYS A 210 2.98 17.82 -12.57
N ARG A 211 4.32 17.76 -12.47
CA ARG A 211 5.09 16.50 -12.41
C ARG A 211 4.78 15.69 -11.14
N SER A 212 4.48 16.37 -10.03
CA SER A 212 4.07 15.72 -8.78
C SER A 212 2.68 15.04 -8.85
N GLY A 213 1.86 15.36 -9.84
CA GLY A 213 0.48 14.90 -9.93
C GLY A 213 -0.47 15.52 -8.89
N TYR A 214 -0.02 16.45 -8.04
CA TYR A 214 -0.91 17.20 -7.14
C TYR A 214 -1.60 18.35 -7.87
N ARG A 215 -2.84 18.64 -7.46
CA ARG A 215 -3.65 19.75 -7.99
C ARG A 215 -3.14 21.12 -7.53
N ASP A 216 -2.68 21.21 -6.29
CA ASP A 216 -2.19 22.44 -5.67
C ASP A 216 -1.16 22.15 -4.55
N PHE A 217 -0.66 23.22 -3.92
CA PHE A 217 0.24 23.11 -2.77
C PHE A 217 -0.48 22.93 -1.42
N ASN A 218 -1.71 22.41 -1.41
CA ASN A 218 -2.50 22.14 -0.21
C ASN A 218 -2.74 20.64 -0.03
N LYS A 219 -1.75 19.99 0.59
CA LYS A 219 -1.70 18.55 0.79
C LYS A 219 -1.54 18.23 2.28
N PRO A 220 -2.53 17.58 2.93
CA PRO A 220 -2.50 17.33 4.37
C PRO A 220 -1.79 16.02 4.79
N ILE A 221 -1.34 15.21 3.83
CA ILE A 221 -0.68 13.91 4.03
C ILE A 221 0.57 13.80 3.16
N THR A 222 1.48 12.89 3.43
CA THR A 222 2.61 12.54 2.52
C THR A 222 2.29 11.25 1.77
N LEU A 223 2.50 11.24 0.45
CA LEU A 223 2.30 10.05 -0.38
C LEU A 223 3.62 9.66 -1.03
N ALA A 224 4.16 8.53 -0.58
CA ALA A 224 5.35 7.89 -1.11
C ALA A 224 4.97 6.50 -1.64
N THR A 225 3.96 6.45 -2.51
CA THR A 225 3.43 5.23 -3.13
C THR A 225 3.52 5.34 -4.66
N PRO A 226 3.83 4.26 -5.39
CA PRO A 226 3.80 4.28 -6.85
C PRO A 226 2.37 4.25 -7.41
N PHE A 227 1.36 4.10 -6.55
CA PHE A 227 -0.04 4.00 -6.96
C PHE A 227 -0.49 5.27 -7.66
N SER A 228 -1.26 5.07 -8.73
CA SER A 228 -1.97 6.15 -9.38
C SER A 228 -3.34 5.68 -9.86
N GLU A 229 -4.22 6.64 -10.07
CA GLU A 229 -5.61 6.44 -10.47
C GLU A 229 -5.94 7.36 -11.63
N ASP A 230 -6.59 6.81 -12.64
CA ASP A 230 -7.27 7.55 -13.69
C ASP A 230 -8.74 7.14 -13.71
N GLN A 231 -9.69 8.09 -13.75
CA GLN A 231 -11.13 7.79 -13.72
C GLN A 231 -11.58 6.89 -14.87
N THR A 232 -10.90 7.00 -16.00
CA THR A 232 -11.24 6.30 -17.23
C THR A 232 -10.60 4.92 -17.23
N TRP A 233 -9.33 4.86 -16.83
CA TRP A 233 -8.47 3.69 -17.03
C TRP A 233 -8.28 2.80 -15.80
N GLY A 234 -8.67 3.29 -14.61
CA GLY A 234 -8.53 2.60 -13.33
C GLY A 234 -7.18 2.85 -12.66
N HIS A 235 -6.85 1.96 -11.71
CA HIS A 235 -5.59 2.03 -10.96
C HIS A 235 -4.41 1.42 -11.71
N THR A 236 -3.23 1.98 -11.46
CA THR A 236 -1.93 1.37 -11.80
C THR A 236 -1.00 1.46 -10.60
N PHE A 237 -0.16 0.43 -10.43
CA PHE A 237 0.69 0.29 -9.24
C PHE A 237 2.19 0.49 -9.53
N ALA A 238 2.57 0.63 -10.79
CA ALA A 238 3.94 0.88 -11.20
C ALA A 238 3.99 1.69 -12.51
N PRO A 239 5.11 2.37 -12.80
CA PRO A 239 5.37 2.92 -14.13
C PRO A 239 5.42 1.83 -15.19
N LYS A 240 5.13 2.20 -16.45
CA LYS A 240 5.23 1.30 -17.60
C LYS A 240 6.67 0.85 -17.81
N THR A 241 6.92 -0.45 -17.72
CA THR A 241 8.24 -1.06 -17.95
C THR A 241 8.13 -2.37 -18.69
N ILE A 242 9.15 -2.68 -19.49
CA ILE A 242 9.33 -3.99 -20.15
C ILE A 242 10.69 -4.53 -19.73
N VAL A 243 10.70 -5.73 -19.17
CA VAL A 243 11.92 -6.40 -18.69
C VAL A 243 12.03 -7.79 -19.33
N GLU A 244 13.23 -8.16 -19.74
CA GLU A 244 13.56 -9.53 -20.12
C GLU A 244 13.97 -10.32 -18.87
N VAL A 245 13.04 -11.07 -18.27
CA VAL A 245 13.33 -11.93 -17.10
C VAL A 245 14.35 -13.00 -17.48
N VAL A 246 14.14 -13.61 -18.65
CA VAL A 246 15.13 -14.46 -19.30
C VAL A 246 15.44 -13.82 -20.65
N PRO A 247 16.69 -13.43 -20.92
CA PRO A 247 17.05 -12.69 -22.13
C PRO A 247 16.50 -13.31 -23.41
N LYS A 248 15.76 -12.51 -24.18
CA LYS A 248 15.09 -12.87 -25.44
C LYS A 248 14.11 -14.05 -25.37
N ARG A 249 13.73 -14.47 -24.16
CA ARG A 249 12.92 -15.67 -23.92
C ARG A 249 11.66 -15.40 -23.12
N ILE A 250 11.77 -14.64 -22.03
CA ILE A 250 10.63 -14.32 -21.16
C ILE A 250 10.58 -12.82 -20.95
N TYR A 251 9.51 -12.20 -21.42
CA TYR A 251 9.23 -10.77 -21.28
C TYR A 251 8.18 -10.57 -20.19
N ALA A 252 8.42 -9.61 -19.30
CA ALA A 252 7.49 -9.12 -18.30
C ALA A 252 7.15 -7.66 -18.59
N LEU A 253 5.86 -7.34 -18.66
CA LEU A 253 5.37 -5.98 -18.84
C LEU A 253 4.57 -5.57 -17.61
N SER A 254 5.01 -4.51 -16.95
CA SER A 254 4.40 -3.97 -15.73
C SER A 254 3.94 -2.54 -15.95
N GLY A 255 2.92 -2.11 -15.19
CA GLY A 255 2.43 -0.72 -15.18
C GLY A 255 1.61 -0.29 -16.40
N PHE A 256 1.22 -1.23 -17.26
CA PHE A 256 0.30 -0.95 -18.37
C PHE A 256 -1.16 -0.87 -17.91
N GLU A 257 -1.49 -1.57 -16.83
CA GLU A 257 -2.78 -1.57 -16.14
C GLU A 257 -2.64 -2.18 -14.73
N PHE A 258 -3.71 -2.79 -14.21
CA PHE A 258 -3.76 -3.42 -12.90
C PHE A 258 -2.88 -4.68 -12.79
N THR A 259 -2.86 -5.54 -13.82
CA THR A 259 -2.08 -6.79 -13.89
C THR A 259 -0.79 -6.67 -14.72
N GLU A 260 0.09 -7.65 -14.56
CA GLU A 260 1.24 -7.92 -15.41
C GLU A 260 0.87 -8.71 -16.67
N TYR A 261 1.60 -8.45 -17.76
CA TYR A 261 1.59 -9.34 -18.93
C TYR A 261 2.91 -10.07 -19.05
N TYR A 262 2.85 -11.37 -19.36
CA TYR A 262 4.03 -12.14 -19.69
C TYR A 262 3.96 -12.75 -21.07
N PHE A 263 5.11 -12.81 -21.74
CA PHE A 263 5.25 -13.47 -23.02
C PHE A 263 6.51 -14.34 -23.05
N VAL A 264 6.34 -15.59 -23.48
CA VAL A 264 7.40 -16.59 -23.60
C VAL A 264 7.62 -16.92 -25.07
N VAL A 265 8.86 -16.80 -25.53
CA VAL A 265 9.31 -17.23 -26.87
C VAL A 265 9.73 -18.70 -26.79
N SER A 266 9.07 -19.55 -27.56
CA SER A 266 9.34 -21.00 -27.61
C SER A 266 10.79 -21.33 -27.95
N GLU A 267 11.28 -22.48 -27.52
CA GLU A 267 12.70 -22.87 -27.67
C GLU A 267 13.18 -22.81 -29.11
N ASN A 268 12.37 -23.27 -30.07
CA ASN A 268 12.66 -23.21 -31.51
C ASN A 268 12.52 -21.80 -32.13
N GLY A 269 12.00 -20.81 -31.38
CA GLY A 269 11.82 -19.42 -31.77
C GLY A 269 10.64 -19.14 -32.71
N ARG A 270 9.66 -20.04 -32.81
CA ARG A 270 8.56 -19.96 -33.81
C ARG A 270 7.18 -19.68 -33.22
N GLU A 271 7.04 -19.72 -31.90
CA GLU A 271 5.79 -19.53 -31.20
C GLU A 271 5.98 -18.53 -30.06
N LEU A 272 5.02 -17.60 -29.93
CA LEU A 272 4.88 -16.76 -28.76
C LEU A 272 3.72 -17.30 -27.92
N ILE A 273 3.95 -17.40 -26.61
CA ILE A 273 3.00 -17.87 -25.61
C ILE A 273 2.74 -16.72 -24.64
N GLY A 274 1.49 -16.29 -24.52
CA GLY A 274 1.09 -15.31 -23.49
C GLY A 274 0.73 -15.99 -22.18
N ILE A 275 0.94 -15.30 -21.07
CA ILE A 275 0.37 -15.64 -19.76
C ILE A 275 -0.55 -14.49 -19.38
N ASP A 276 -1.82 -14.83 -19.14
CA ASP A 276 -2.93 -13.91 -18.91
C ASP A 276 -3.14 -12.89 -20.04
N ALA A 277 -4.23 -12.13 -19.94
CA ALA A 277 -4.70 -11.23 -20.98
C ALA A 277 -5.11 -9.84 -20.49
N GLY A 278 -4.95 -9.51 -19.21
CA GLY A 278 -5.30 -8.20 -18.69
C GLY A 278 -6.78 -7.98 -18.48
N THR A 279 -7.11 -6.77 -18.03
CA THR A 279 -8.47 -6.33 -17.64
C THR A 279 -9.34 -5.99 -18.83
N ARG A 280 -8.73 -5.51 -19.92
CA ARG A 280 -9.48 -4.97 -21.07
C ARG A 280 -8.76 -5.19 -22.41
N PRO A 281 -9.51 -5.34 -23.52
CA PRO A 281 -8.92 -5.48 -24.85
C PRO A 281 -8.03 -4.31 -25.30
N ASP A 282 -8.32 -3.08 -24.87
CA ASP A 282 -7.56 -1.89 -25.25
C ASP A 282 -6.24 -1.73 -24.49
N SER A 283 -6.23 -2.08 -23.20
CA SER A 283 -5.01 -2.19 -22.40
C SER A 283 -4.11 -3.30 -22.92
N ALA A 284 -4.66 -4.48 -23.23
CA ALA A 284 -3.95 -5.60 -23.84
C ALA A 284 -3.31 -5.21 -25.17
N LYS A 285 -4.04 -4.46 -26.00
CA LYS A 285 -3.50 -3.87 -27.22
C LYS A 285 -2.32 -2.95 -26.94
N THR A 286 -2.46 -2.05 -25.99
CA THR A 286 -1.41 -1.08 -25.64
C THR A 286 -0.14 -1.78 -25.15
N ALA A 287 -0.27 -2.78 -24.28
CA ALA A 287 0.85 -3.57 -23.78
C ALA A 287 1.53 -4.37 -24.90
N PHE A 288 0.76 -5.08 -25.72
CA PHE A 288 1.31 -5.90 -26.80
C PHE A 288 1.97 -5.07 -27.90
N GLU A 289 1.42 -3.91 -28.26
CA GLU A 289 2.05 -2.98 -29.20
C GLU A 289 3.36 -2.42 -28.65
N ALA A 290 3.43 -2.13 -27.34
CA ALA A 290 4.67 -1.72 -26.69
C ALA A 290 5.74 -2.82 -26.72
N LEU A 291 5.36 -4.08 -26.51
CA LEU A 291 6.29 -5.21 -26.64
C LEU A 291 6.82 -5.35 -28.08
N ARG A 292 5.95 -5.21 -29.08
CA ARG A 292 6.35 -5.25 -30.50
C ARG A 292 7.25 -4.09 -30.91
N ALA A 293 7.10 -2.92 -30.25
CA ALA A 293 8.00 -1.79 -30.45
C ALA A 293 9.36 -2.01 -29.74
N TYR A 294 9.36 -2.71 -28.60
CA TYR A 294 10.56 -3.02 -27.84
C TYR A 294 11.48 -4.02 -28.56
N THR A 295 10.92 -5.02 -29.24
CA THR A 295 11.70 -6.03 -29.98
C THR A 295 11.03 -6.44 -31.28
N THR A 296 11.81 -6.53 -32.36
CA THR A 296 11.35 -6.96 -33.69
C THR A 296 11.39 -8.48 -33.88
N ALA A 297 11.86 -9.24 -32.89
CA ALA A 297 12.14 -10.67 -32.99
C ALA A 297 11.01 -11.58 -32.44
N LEU A 298 9.78 -11.07 -32.31
CA LEU A 298 8.67 -11.85 -31.75
C LEU A 298 8.04 -12.77 -32.80
N PRO A 299 7.96 -14.09 -32.54
CA PRO A 299 7.16 -14.99 -33.36
C PRO A 299 5.65 -14.74 -33.22
N PRO A 300 4.80 -15.37 -34.05
CA PRO A 300 3.35 -15.28 -33.92
C PRO A 300 2.85 -15.79 -32.56
N LEU A 301 1.89 -15.07 -31.97
CA LEU A 301 1.16 -15.52 -30.78
C LEU A 301 0.26 -16.71 -31.14
N THR A 302 0.52 -17.85 -30.50
CA THR A 302 -0.16 -19.12 -30.81
C THR A 302 -0.96 -19.66 -29.64
N THR A 303 -0.55 -19.31 -28.41
CA THR A 303 -1.12 -19.86 -27.18
C THR A 303 -1.20 -18.77 -26.12
N ILE A 304 -2.24 -18.81 -25.30
CA ILE A 304 -2.31 -18.09 -24.03
C ILE A 304 -2.69 -19.09 -22.94
N PHE A 305 -1.94 -19.05 -21.83
CA PHE A 305 -2.30 -19.73 -20.60
C PHE A 305 -2.88 -18.72 -19.63
N PHE A 306 -4.06 -19.02 -19.09
CA PHE A 306 -4.69 -18.23 -18.05
C PHE A 306 -4.39 -18.84 -16.69
N THR A 307 -3.84 -18.05 -15.78
CA THR A 307 -3.51 -18.48 -14.42
C THR A 307 -4.79 -18.73 -13.61
N HIS A 308 -5.82 -17.90 -13.81
CA HIS A 308 -7.15 -18.04 -13.19
C HIS A 308 -8.16 -17.16 -13.95
N ALA A 309 -9.45 -17.32 -13.66
CA ALA A 309 -10.53 -16.66 -14.41
C ALA A 309 -11.06 -15.37 -13.77
N HIS A 310 -10.15 -14.53 -13.30
CA HIS A 310 -10.50 -13.20 -12.81
C HIS A 310 -10.47 -12.11 -13.87
N TRP A 311 -11.21 -11.03 -13.61
CA TRP A 311 -11.47 -9.93 -14.53
C TRP A 311 -10.21 -9.30 -15.13
N ASP A 312 -9.17 -9.11 -14.33
CA ASP A 312 -7.84 -8.59 -14.71
C ASP A 312 -6.95 -9.60 -15.40
N HIS A 313 -7.29 -10.88 -15.41
CA HIS A 313 -6.50 -11.92 -16.06
C HIS A 313 -7.12 -12.35 -17.38
N VAL A 314 -8.45 -12.28 -17.51
CA VAL A 314 -9.17 -12.74 -18.70
C VAL A 314 -9.75 -11.65 -19.58
N GLY A 315 -9.95 -10.43 -19.06
CA GLY A 315 -10.69 -9.36 -19.74
C GLY A 315 -10.16 -8.98 -21.13
N GLY A 316 -8.85 -9.00 -21.37
CA GLY A 316 -8.30 -8.68 -22.69
C GLY A 316 -8.28 -9.82 -23.71
N HIS A 317 -8.85 -10.99 -23.40
CA HIS A 317 -8.76 -12.18 -24.27
C HIS A 317 -9.29 -11.94 -25.70
N LYS A 318 -10.33 -11.11 -25.88
CA LYS A 318 -10.91 -10.79 -27.19
C LYS A 318 -9.90 -10.11 -28.12
N TYR A 319 -9.01 -9.27 -27.59
CA TYR A 319 -7.97 -8.63 -28.38
C TYR A 319 -7.03 -9.66 -28.99
N PHE A 320 -6.51 -10.59 -28.19
CA PHE A 320 -5.60 -11.61 -28.69
C PHE A 320 -6.27 -12.57 -29.68
N ARG A 321 -7.56 -12.90 -29.47
CA ARG A 321 -8.35 -13.65 -30.45
C ARG A 321 -8.52 -12.90 -31.78
N SER A 322 -8.63 -11.57 -31.74
CA SER A 322 -8.70 -10.74 -32.95
C SER A 322 -7.38 -10.69 -33.73
N LEU A 323 -6.24 -10.81 -33.03
CA LEU A 323 -4.91 -10.87 -33.66
C LEU A 323 -4.65 -12.21 -34.34
N ASN A 324 -5.08 -13.31 -33.72
CA ASN A 324 -4.97 -14.65 -34.27
C ASN A 324 -6.24 -15.46 -33.89
N PRO A 325 -7.17 -15.69 -34.82
CA PRO A 325 -8.39 -16.47 -34.54
C PRO A 325 -8.11 -17.89 -34.04
N ASN A 326 -6.93 -18.44 -34.38
CA ASN A 326 -6.49 -19.78 -34.01
C ASN A 326 -5.62 -19.83 -32.74
N VAL A 327 -5.45 -18.71 -32.02
CA VAL A 327 -4.77 -18.73 -30.71
C VAL A 327 -5.48 -19.73 -29.80
N ARG A 328 -4.74 -20.57 -29.08
CA ARG A 328 -5.34 -21.53 -28.14
C ARG A 328 -5.31 -20.99 -26.72
N PHE A 329 -6.46 -20.93 -26.08
CA PHE A 329 -6.60 -20.54 -24.67
C PHE A 329 -6.65 -21.79 -23.80
N TYR A 330 -5.73 -21.91 -22.85
CA TYR A 330 -5.81 -22.93 -21.80
C TYR A 330 -6.18 -22.25 -20.49
N GLY A 331 -7.11 -22.85 -19.76
CA GLY A 331 -7.57 -22.35 -18.46
C GLY A 331 -8.10 -23.51 -17.62
N ARG A 332 -8.43 -23.23 -16.37
CA ARG A 332 -8.95 -24.26 -15.47
C ARG A 332 -10.35 -24.72 -15.88
N SER A 333 -10.66 -25.99 -15.63
CA SER A 333 -11.97 -26.58 -15.95
C SER A 333 -13.11 -26.05 -15.08
N ASN A 334 -12.81 -25.48 -13.90
CA ASN A 334 -13.78 -24.91 -12.96
C ASN A 334 -13.96 -23.39 -13.08
N TYR A 335 -13.46 -22.77 -14.16
CA TYR A 335 -13.46 -21.32 -14.35
C TYR A 335 -14.84 -20.65 -14.26
N GLN A 336 -15.92 -21.37 -14.60
CA GLN A 336 -17.27 -20.79 -14.59
C GLN A 336 -17.74 -20.43 -13.17
N GLU A 337 -17.21 -21.09 -12.14
CA GLU A 337 -17.55 -20.79 -10.75
C GLU A 337 -17.03 -19.41 -10.36
N GLU A 338 -15.77 -19.10 -10.72
CA GLU A 338 -15.15 -17.80 -10.43
C GLU A 338 -15.79 -16.68 -11.26
N VAL A 339 -15.95 -16.88 -12.57
CA VAL A 339 -16.69 -15.91 -13.42
C VAL A 339 -18.07 -15.62 -12.84
N LYS A 340 -18.77 -16.64 -12.30
CA LYS A 340 -20.07 -16.43 -11.66
C LYS A 340 -19.95 -15.64 -10.35
N ARG A 341 -18.94 -15.89 -9.51
CA ARG A 341 -18.73 -15.14 -8.26
C ARG A 341 -18.49 -13.66 -8.56
N GLU A 342 -17.59 -13.37 -9.50
CA GLU A 342 -17.28 -12.00 -9.91
C GLU A 342 -18.50 -11.25 -10.45
N LEU A 343 -19.26 -11.88 -11.36
CA LEU A 343 -20.43 -11.24 -11.96
C LEU A 343 -21.57 -10.97 -10.95
N ASN A 344 -21.56 -11.66 -9.80
CA ASN A 344 -22.51 -11.45 -8.70
C ASN A 344 -21.94 -10.56 -7.58
N ALA A 345 -20.69 -10.11 -7.69
CA ALA A 345 -20.08 -9.23 -6.72
C ALA A 345 -20.76 -7.84 -6.71
N PRO A 346 -20.76 -7.12 -5.58
CA PRO A 346 -21.30 -5.77 -5.51
C PRO A 346 -20.58 -4.80 -6.47
N GLY A 347 -21.27 -4.36 -7.52
CA GLY A 347 -20.70 -3.47 -8.54
C GLY A 347 -20.29 -2.07 -8.05
N ILE A 348 -20.61 -1.70 -6.80
CA ILE A 348 -20.25 -0.40 -6.20
C ILE A 348 -18.74 -0.18 -6.10
N PHE A 349 -17.96 -1.26 -5.97
CA PHE A 349 -16.49 -1.17 -5.89
C PHE A 349 -15.84 -1.15 -7.28
N ALA A 350 -16.50 -1.67 -8.32
CA ALA A 350 -15.90 -1.84 -9.63
C ALA A 350 -15.39 -0.52 -10.25
N SER A 351 -16.16 0.57 -10.14
CA SER A 351 -15.74 1.85 -10.69
C SER A 351 -14.55 2.48 -9.96
N GLU A 352 -14.41 2.21 -8.66
CA GLU A 352 -13.29 2.71 -7.86
C GLU A 352 -11.97 2.04 -8.27
N PHE A 353 -12.01 0.76 -8.63
CA PHE A 353 -10.81 0.01 -8.98
C PHE A 353 -10.46 0.07 -10.47
N PHE A 354 -11.45 -0.05 -11.36
CA PHE A 354 -11.23 -0.42 -12.76
C PHE A 354 -11.44 0.73 -13.76
N GLY A 355 -11.99 1.86 -13.29
CA GLY A 355 -12.33 3.00 -14.12
C GLY A 355 -13.60 2.79 -14.95
N SER A 356 -14.08 3.87 -15.57
CA SER A 356 -15.37 3.89 -16.28
C SER A 356 -15.41 3.08 -17.57
N ASN A 357 -14.25 2.72 -18.15
CA ASN A 357 -14.17 1.92 -19.38
C ASN A 357 -14.20 0.41 -19.13
N PHE A 358 -14.20 -0.03 -17.87
CA PHE A 358 -14.29 -1.45 -17.56
C PHE A 358 -15.68 -2.01 -17.91
N SER A 359 -15.71 -3.23 -18.46
CA SER A 359 -16.94 -3.94 -18.79
C SER A 359 -16.87 -5.39 -18.37
N PHE A 360 -17.82 -5.80 -17.51
CA PHE A 360 -18.00 -7.20 -17.14
C PHE A 360 -18.38 -8.11 -18.33
N ASP A 361 -18.78 -7.56 -19.49
CA ASP A 361 -18.97 -8.38 -20.69
C ASP A 361 -17.65 -8.96 -21.20
N ASP A 362 -16.52 -8.33 -20.91
CA ASP A 362 -15.22 -8.88 -21.28
C ASP A 362 -14.85 -10.09 -20.42
N VAL A 363 -15.33 -10.15 -19.18
CA VAL A 363 -15.20 -11.34 -18.33
C VAL A 363 -16.20 -12.42 -18.73
N ARG A 364 -17.48 -12.05 -18.87
CA ARG A 364 -18.59 -12.97 -19.18
C ARG A 364 -18.37 -13.80 -20.46
N ASN A 365 -17.66 -13.24 -21.42
CA ASN A 365 -17.40 -13.88 -22.71
C ASN A 365 -16.14 -14.77 -22.72
N TYR A 366 -15.39 -14.81 -21.62
CA TYR A 366 -14.22 -15.67 -21.51
C TYR A 366 -14.59 -17.15 -21.52
N LYS A 367 -13.80 -17.94 -22.24
CA LYS A 367 -13.84 -19.41 -22.22
C LYS A 367 -12.49 -19.98 -22.68
N PRO A 368 -11.92 -20.98 -21.97
CA PRO A 368 -10.77 -21.72 -22.47
C PRO A 368 -11.15 -22.66 -23.63
N ASP A 369 -10.24 -22.81 -24.59
CA ASP A 369 -10.34 -23.83 -25.65
C ASP A 369 -9.89 -25.21 -25.13
N VAL A 370 -9.02 -25.21 -24.12
CA VAL A 370 -8.49 -26.40 -23.46
C VAL A 370 -8.64 -26.23 -21.96
N GLU A 371 -9.50 -27.05 -21.37
CA GLU A 371 -9.73 -27.08 -19.94
C GLU A 371 -8.70 -27.97 -19.25
N ILE A 372 -8.18 -27.49 -18.11
CA ILE A 372 -7.18 -28.18 -17.29
C ILE A 372 -7.79 -28.49 -15.92
N ASP A 373 -7.91 -29.78 -15.62
CA ASP A 373 -8.47 -30.31 -14.35
C ASP A 373 -7.42 -31.04 -13.49
N ARG A 374 -6.27 -31.38 -14.07
CA ARG A 374 -5.15 -32.06 -13.41
C ARG A 374 -3.81 -31.56 -13.94
N ARG A 375 -2.72 -31.88 -13.24
CA ARG A 375 -1.36 -31.55 -13.71
C ARG A 375 -1.17 -32.06 -15.14
N THR A 376 -0.87 -31.14 -16.04
CA THR A 376 -0.81 -31.40 -17.47
C THR A 376 0.47 -30.83 -18.03
N THR A 377 1.26 -31.66 -18.68
CA THR A 377 2.46 -31.22 -19.40
C THR A 377 2.11 -30.93 -20.86
N VAL A 378 2.44 -29.73 -21.32
CA VAL A 378 2.25 -29.28 -22.70
C VAL A 378 3.62 -28.93 -23.28
N ASN A 379 3.87 -29.30 -24.54
CA ASN A 379 5.07 -28.88 -25.26
C ASN A 379 4.69 -27.99 -26.43
N ILE A 380 5.21 -26.76 -26.47
CA ILE A 380 4.94 -25.77 -27.52
C ILE A 380 6.27 -25.30 -28.06
N GLY A 381 6.54 -25.61 -29.33
CA GLY A 381 7.78 -25.17 -29.99
C GLY A 381 9.07 -25.66 -29.34
N GLY A 382 9.04 -26.82 -28.67
CA GLY A 382 10.17 -27.36 -27.90
C GLY A 382 10.14 -26.98 -26.42
N THR A 383 9.47 -25.90 -26.04
CA THR A 383 9.35 -25.48 -24.63
C THR A 383 8.34 -26.35 -23.90
N ARG A 384 8.78 -26.97 -22.79
CA ARG A 384 7.91 -27.68 -21.85
C ARG A 384 7.25 -26.71 -20.87
N PHE A 385 5.95 -26.84 -20.72
CA PHE A 385 5.14 -26.21 -19.68
C PHE A 385 4.47 -27.29 -18.83
N ASP A 386 4.57 -27.19 -17.52
CA ASP A 386 3.73 -27.96 -16.61
C ASP A 386 2.64 -27.03 -16.05
N LEU A 387 1.40 -27.32 -16.43
CA LEU A 387 0.21 -26.63 -15.94
C LEU A 387 -0.27 -27.36 -14.69
N ILE A 388 -0.24 -26.70 -13.53
CA ILE A 388 -0.46 -27.31 -12.22
C ILE A 388 -1.68 -26.65 -11.58
N PRO A 389 -2.85 -27.31 -11.68
CA PRO A 389 -4.02 -26.97 -10.89
C PRO A 389 -3.71 -26.86 -9.40
N VAL A 390 -4.03 -25.71 -8.81
CA VAL A 390 -4.04 -25.48 -7.36
C VAL A 390 -5.41 -24.92 -6.95
N GLN A 391 -5.63 -24.78 -5.66
CA GLN A 391 -6.59 -23.82 -5.13
C GLN A 391 -5.75 -22.65 -4.60
N GLY A 392 -6.14 -21.43 -4.88
CA GLY A 392 -5.35 -20.24 -4.56
C GLY A 392 -5.78 -19.59 -3.26
N GLY A 393 -4.93 -18.70 -2.76
CA GLY A 393 -5.32 -17.71 -1.77
C GLY A 393 -6.38 -16.75 -2.31
N GLU A 394 -6.45 -16.55 -3.62
CA GLU A 394 -7.40 -15.64 -4.25
C GLU A 394 -8.57 -16.35 -4.96
N THR A 395 -8.34 -17.32 -5.85
CA THR A 395 -9.38 -18.07 -6.57
C THR A 395 -9.30 -19.59 -6.42
N HIS A 396 -10.43 -20.29 -6.51
CA HIS A 396 -10.44 -21.76 -6.51
C HIS A 396 -10.03 -22.36 -7.87
N ASP A 397 -10.02 -21.55 -8.94
CA ASP A 397 -9.55 -21.91 -10.28
C ASP A 397 -8.11 -21.43 -10.58
N ALA A 398 -7.30 -21.23 -9.54
CA ALA A 398 -5.88 -20.90 -9.71
C ALA A 398 -5.06 -22.03 -10.37
N MET A 399 -4.06 -21.66 -11.16
CA MET A 399 -3.16 -22.56 -11.87
C MET A 399 -1.75 -21.99 -11.93
N LEU A 400 -0.80 -22.77 -11.41
CA LEU A 400 0.61 -22.47 -11.55
C LEU A 400 1.10 -22.96 -12.92
N ILE A 401 1.93 -22.17 -13.59
CA ILE A 401 2.47 -22.49 -14.91
C ILE A 401 3.99 -22.55 -14.80
N ASN A 402 4.54 -23.76 -14.73
CA ASN A 402 5.98 -23.98 -14.58
C ASN A 402 6.67 -24.15 -15.93
N VAL A 403 7.79 -23.45 -16.12
CA VAL A 403 8.70 -23.56 -17.27
C VAL A 403 10.06 -24.07 -16.77
N PRO A 404 10.21 -25.39 -16.58
CA PRO A 404 11.31 -25.96 -15.81
C PRO A 404 12.69 -25.66 -16.42
N ASN A 405 12.81 -25.68 -17.76
CA ASN A 405 14.08 -25.41 -18.44
C ASN A 405 14.57 -23.96 -18.27
N GLN A 406 13.67 -23.04 -17.93
CA GLN A 406 13.98 -21.63 -17.65
C GLN A 406 13.99 -21.34 -16.14
N HIS A 407 13.74 -22.34 -15.29
CA HIS A 407 13.57 -22.17 -13.84
C HIS A 407 12.57 -21.07 -13.48
N THR A 408 11.52 -20.91 -14.28
CA THR A 408 10.52 -19.85 -14.13
C THR A 408 9.15 -20.44 -13.87
N MET A 409 8.43 -19.89 -12.90
CA MET A 409 7.03 -20.22 -12.67
C MET A 409 6.19 -18.95 -12.69
N PHE A 410 5.12 -18.96 -13.47
CA PHE A 410 4.06 -17.97 -13.39
C PHE A 410 3.02 -18.45 -12.40
N VAL A 411 2.67 -17.62 -11.44
CA VAL A 411 1.89 -18.03 -10.26
C VAL A 411 0.56 -17.29 -10.11
N GLY A 412 0.26 -16.37 -11.03
CA GLY A 412 -0.94 -15.53 -10.96
C GLY A 412 -1.09 -14.92 -9.57
N ASP A 413 -2.28 -15.08 -9.00
CA ASP A 413 -2.69 -14.47 -7.75
C ASP A 413 -2.81 -15.50 -6.61
N PHE A 414 -2.03 -16.60 -6.69
CA PHE A 414 -2.08 -17.63 -5.65
C PHE A 414 -1.85 -17.07 -4.24
N ILE A 415 -1.09 -15.98 -4.11
CA ILE A 415 -0.92 -15.18 -2.89
C ILE A 415 -1.06 -13.70 -3.20
N MET A 416 -1.97 -13.06 -2.48
CA MET A 416 -2.16 -11.61 -2.48
C MET A 416 -2.03 -11.10 -1.05
N PRO A 417 -1.97 -9.78 -0.82
CA PRO A 417 -2.17 -9.22 0.52
C PRO A 417 -3.46 -9.72 1.20
N TYR A 418 -4.44 -10.17 0.41
CA TYR A 418 -5.76 -10.63 0.82
C TYR A 418 -5.95 -12.13 0.57
N ILE A 419 -6.99 -12.71 1.17
CA ILE A 419 -7.47 -14.06 0.84
C ILE A 419 -8.82 -13.89 0.12
N GLY A 420 -8.80 -14.01 -1.21
CA GLY A 420 -9.86 -13.56 -2.12
C GLY A 420 -9.89 -12.05 -2.30
N ALA A 421 -10.55 -11.56 -3.36
CA ALA A 421 -10.91 -10.15 -3.42
C ALA A 421 -11.84 -9.84 -2.23
N PRO A 422 -11.53 -8.85 -1.37
CA PRO A 422 -12.25 -8.62 -0.10
C PRO A 422 -13.77 -8.37 -0.18
N PHE A 423 -14.31 -8.14 -1.39
CA PHE A 423 -15.72 -7.89 -1.64
C PHE A 423 -16.42 -9.02 -2.42
N VAL A 424 -15.70 -10.10 -2.73
CA VAL A 424 -16.21 -11.33 -3.33
C VAL A 424 -16.03 -12.45 -2.31
N GLU A 425 -17.06 -13.28 -2.10
CA GLU A 425 -16.88 -14.49 -1.29
C GLU A 425 -16.10 -15.49 -2.13
N GLU A 426 -14.77 -15.44 -2.06
CA GLU A 426 -13.86 -16.32 -2.79
C GLU A 426 -12.56 -16.53 -2.00
N GLY A 427 -11.58 -17.21 -2.59
CA GLY A 427 -10.32 -17.52 -1.94
C GLY A 427 -10.40 -18.69 -0.98
N ASP A 428 -9.27 -19.39 -0.83
CA ASP A 428 -9.13 -20.51 0.07
C ASP A 428 -7.79 -20.44 0.82
N PHE A 429 -7.88 -20.29 2.14
CA PHE A 429 -6.69 -20.25 2.98
C PHE A 429 -5.93 -21.58 2.99
N GLN A 430 -6.62 -22.74 2.95
CA GLN A 430 -5.93 -24.02 2.86
C GLN A 430 -5.28 -24.20 1.49
N GLY A 431 -6.00 -23.82 0.42
CA GLY A 431 -5.49 -23.70 -0.94
C GLY A 431 -4.18 -22.89 -1.02
N LEU A 432 -4.13 -21.71 -0.39
CA LEU A 432 -2.91 -20.91 -0.28
C LEU A 432 -1.73 -21.71 0.33
N LEU A 433 -1.96 -22.38 1.47
CA LEU A 433 -0.90 -23.15 2.13
C LEU A 433 -0.42 -24.33 1.28
N ASP A 434 -1.32 -24.94 0.51
CA ASP A 434 -1.00 -26.07 -0.37
C ASP A 434 -0.26 -25.59 -1.63
N ALA A 435 -0.67 -24.46 -2.22
CA ALA A 435 0.01 -23.81 -3.33
C ALA A 435 1.45 -23.40 -2.95
N ILE A 436 1.67 -22.84 -1.75
CA ILE A 436 3.01 -22.56 -1.25
C ILE A 436 3.86 -23.84 -1.18
N ALA A 437 3.28 -24.95 -0.72
CA ALA A 437 4.01 -26.22 -0.66
C ALA A 437 4.43 -26.72 -2.05
N VAL A 438 3.57 -26.56 -3.07
CA VAL A 438 3.91 -26.86 -4.47
C VAL A 438 5.05 -25.97 -4.97
N ILE A 439 5.00 -24.67 -4.73
CA ILE A 439 6.07 -23.73 -5.15
C ILE A 439 7.39 -24.07 -4.46
N ALA A 440 7.36 -24.37 -3.16
CA ALA A 440 8.54 -24.79 -2.41
C ALA A 440 9.14 -26.10 -2.95
N GLN A 441 8.29 -27.03 -3.41
CA GLN A 441 8.73 -28.30 -4.00
C GLN A 441 9.34 -28.10 -5.40
N GLU A 442 8.71 -27.30 -6.25
CA GLU A 442 9.20 -27.04 -7.62
C GLU A 442 10.42 -26.10 -7.63
N ASN A 443 10.57 -25.27 -6.58
CA ASN A 443 11.70 -24.39 -6.30
C ASN A 443 12.20 -23.58 -7.52
N PRO A 444 11.32 -22.78 -8.17
CA PRO A 444 11.72 -21.96 -9.30
C PRO A 444 12.72 -20.86 -8.89
N GLN A 445 13.59 -20.48 -9.81
CA GLN A 445 14.49 -19.33 -9.65
C GLN A 445 13.73 -18.00 -9.85
N HIS A 446 12.80 -17.97 -10.81
CA HIS A 446 11.97 -16.81 -11.10
C HIS A 446 10.51 -17.11 -10.75
N LEU A 447 9.96 -16.33 -9.82
CA LEU A 447 8.56 -16.37 -9.43
C LEU A 447 7.86 -15.12 -9.98
N LEU A 448 6.97 -15.32 -10.96
CA LEU A 448 6.32 -14.23 -11.69
C LEU A 448 4.83 -14.19 -11.35
N HIS A 449 4.41 -13.15 -10.64
CA HIS A 449 3.07 -12.98 -10.07
C HIS A 449 2.14 -12.19 -11.00
N GLY A 450 0.83 -12.25 -10.77
CA GLY A 450 -0.14 -11.45 -11.53
C GLY A 450 -0.05 -9.94 -11.26
N HIS A 451 0.36 -9.55 -10.05
CA HIS A 451 0.49 -8.14 -9.62
C HIS A 451 1.84 -7.86 -8.93
N GLU A 452 2.95 -7.84 -9.66
CA GLU A 452 4.30 -7.67 -9.09
C GLU A 452 4.40 -6.50 -8.09
N PRO A 453 3.83 -5.31 -8.33
CA PRO A 453 3.92 -4.22 -7.36
C PRO A 453 3.22 -4.52 -6.02
N LEU A 454 2.21 -5.38 -6.02
CA LEU A 454 1.45 -5.78 -4.83
C LEU A 454 2.07 -7.02 -4.17
N THR A 455 2.70 -7.89 -4.95
CA THR A 455 3.16 -9.21 -4.52
C THR A 455 4.66 -9.37 -4.46
N ARG A 456 5.46 -8.34 -4.78
CA ARG A 456 6.94 -8.34 -4.71
C ARG A 456 7.53 -8.75 -3.35
N ASN A 457 6.75 -8.62 -2.28
CA ASN A 457 7.16 -9.07 -0.96
C ASN A 457 7.18 -10.61 -0.87
N PHE A 458 6.49 -11.30 -1.78
CA PHE A 458 6.37 -12.75 -1.87
C PHE A 458 7.37 -13.36 -2.88
N ALA A 459 8.64 -12.96 -2.79
CA ALA A 459 9.59 -13.09 -3.89
C ALA A 459 10.30 -14.45 -4.06
N SER A 460 10.32 -15.32 -3.03
CA SER A 460 11.13 -16.54 -3.08
C SER A 460 10.43 -17.77 -2.49
N PRO A 461 10.69 -18.98 -3.04
CA PRO A 461 10.14 -20.23 -2.50
C PRO A 461 10.53 -20.49 -1.04
N SER A 462 11.77 -20.14 -0.65
CA SER A 462 12.25 -20.35 0.72
C SER A 462 11.56 -19.43 1.73
N MET A 463 11.36 -18.15 1.39
CA MET A 463 10.61 -17.21 2.22
C MET A 463 9.15 -17.67 2.34
N LEU A 464 8.52 -18.08 1.23
CA LEU A 464 7.15 -18.60 1.24
C LEU A 464 7.01 -19.84 2.14
N ALA A 465 7.97 -20.77 2.09
CA ALA A 465 7.97 -21.96 2.94
C ALA A 465 7.99 -21.62 4.45
N HIS A 466 8.75 -20.58 4.84
CA HIS A 466 8.74 -20.08 6.21
C HIS A 466 7.42 -19.37 6.55
N LEU A 467 6.95 -18.47 5.68
CA LEU A 467 5.67 -17.77 5.85
C LEU A 467 4.52 -18.76 6.03
N ARG A 468 4.52 -19.88 5.31
CA ARG A 468 3.51 -20.95 5.46
C ARG A 468 3.44 -21.49 6.89
N LEU A 469 4.58 -21.67 7.56
CA LEU A 469 4.60 -22.14 8.95
C LEU A 469 4.02 -21.09 9.91
N ASP A 470 4.36 -19.82 9.69
CA ASP A 470 3.84 -18.71 10.48
C ASP A 470 2.32 -18.54 10.30
N LEU A 471 1.84 -18.72 9.06
CA LEU A 471 0.41 -18.69 8.73
C LEU A 471 -0.36 -19.88 9.31
N MET A 472 0.24 -21.08 9.36
CA MET A 472 -0.36 -22.23 10.05
C MET A 472 -0.51 -21.95 11.55
N TRP A 473 0.50 -21.36 12.19
CA TRP A 473 0.40 -20.95 13.59
C TRP A 473 -0.69 -19.90 13.79
N LEU A 474 -0.74 -18.87 12.93
CA LEU A 474 -1.76 -17.83 13.00
C LEU A 474 -3.17 -18.41 12.89
N ARG A 475 -3.39 -19.34 11.95
CA ARG A 475 -4.66 -20.05 11.82
C ARG A 475 -5.08 -20.71 13.12
N ASP A 476 -4.17 -21.46 13.73
CA ASP A 476 -4.49 -22.21 14.94
C ASP A 476 -4.86 -21.27 16.10
N GLN A 477 -4.18 -20.12 16.22
CA GLN A 477 -4.50 -19.08 17.21
C GLN A 477 -5.84 -18.38 16.96
N VAL A 478 -6.14 -18.03 15.70
CA VAL A 478 -7.41 -17.41 15.33
C VAL A 478 -8.58 -18.36 15.62
N LEU A 479 -8.46 -19.63 15.19
CA LEU A 479 -9.50 -20.63 15.44
C LEU A 479 -9.68 -20.94 16.93
N GLU A 480 -8.61 -20.87 17.73
CA GLU A 480 -8.72 -20.98 19.18
C GLU A 480 -9.52 -19.83 19.80
N GLN A 481 -9.26 -18.58 19.38
CA GLN A 481 -10.00 -17.41 19.85
C GLN A 481 -11.46 -17.43 19.40
N VAL A 482 -11.73 -17.80 18.15
CA VAL A 482 -13.09 -18.00 17.62
C VAL A 482 -13.87 -19.01 18.48
N ARG A 483 -13.27 -20.16 18.82
CA ARG A 483 -13.92 -21.16 19.70
C ARG A 483 -14.22 -20.64 21.11
N ARG A 484 -13.47 -19.65 21.60
CA ARG A 484 -13.71 -18.99 22.89
C ARG A 484 -14.79 -17.91 22.80
N GLY A 485 -15.28 -17.59 21.61
CA GLY A 485 -16.26 -16.53 21.39
C GLY A 485 -15.65 -15.12 21.41
N GLU A 486 -14.33 -15.00 21.19
CA GLU A 486 -13.68 -13.70 21.10
C GLU A 486 -14.17 -12.93 19.87
N GLU A 487 -14.36 -11.61 20.02
CA GLU A 487 -14.72 -10.73 18.92
C GLU A 487 -13.59 -10.63 17.90
N ARG A 488 -13.93 -10.47 16.62
CA ARG A 488 -12.93 -10.22 15.56
C ARG A 488 -11.98 -9.07 15.91
N SER A 489 -12.54 -7.98 16.44
CA SER A 489 -11.80 -6.80 16.90
C SER A 489 -10.71 -7.18 17.92
N THR A 490 -11.03 -8.05 18.87
CA THR A 490 -10.11 -8.54 19.92
C THR A 490 -8.97 -9.35 19.33
N ILE A 491 -9.26 -10.21 18.34
CA ILE A 491 -8.23 -11.00 17.64
C ILE A 491 -7.24 -10.10 16.90
N HIS A 492 -7.72 -9.06 16.21
CA HIS A 492 -6.84 -8.05 15.59
C HIS A 492 -5.99 -7.31 16.64
N GLN A 493 -6.60 -6.93 17.78
CA GLN A 493 -5.88 -6.23 18.86
C GLN A 493 -4.86 -7.12 19.60
N ALA A 494 -4.96 -8.44 19.49
CA ALA A 494 -4.04 -9.37 20.14
C ALA A 494 -2.61 -9.32 19.58
N ASN A 495 -2.38 -8.67 18.44
CA ASN A 495 -1.08 -8.52 17.79
C ASN A 495 -0.32 -9.87 17.68
N LEU A 496 -0.98 -10.86 17.06
CA LEU A 496 -0.49 -12.24 17.01
C LEU A 496 0.82 -12.35 16.22
N ILE A 497 1.87 -12.81 16.91
CA ILE A 497 3.21 -13.08 16.36
C ILE A 497 3.64 -14.48 16.82
N PRO A 498 4.11 -15.36 15.91
CA PRO A 498 4.55 -16.70 16.29
C PRO A 498 5.69 -16.66 17.34
N PRO A 499 5.72 -17.57 18.33
CA PRO A 499 6.74 -17.54 19.40
C PRO A 499 8.19 -17.61 18.92
N ASP A 500 8.44 -18.37 17.84
CA ASP A 500 9.77 -18.54 17.24
C ASP A 500 10.00 -17.66 16.02
N PHE A 501 9.08 -16.73 15.72
CA PHE A 501 9.12 -15.87 14.53
C PHE A 501 10.46 -15.13 14.37
N PHE A 502 10.99 -14.59 15.47
CA PHE A 502 12.24 -13.83 15.46
C PHE A 502 13.51 -14.70 15.46
N LYS A 503 13.37 -16.03 15.56
CA LYS A 503 14.49 -16.98 15.40
C LYS A 503 14.65 -17.43 13.95
N GLY A 504 13.64 -17.22 13.11
CA GLY A 504 13.62 -17.56 11.69
C GLY A 504 14.26 -16.52 10.78
N GLU A 505 13.95 -16.60 9.49
CA GLU A 505 14.50 -15.71 8.45
C GLU A 505 13.83 -14.33 8.46
N PRO A 506 14.59 -13.21 8.58
CA PRO A 506 14.02 -11.86 8.62
C PRO A 506 13.17 -11.44 7.41
N ASP A 507 13.35 -12.10 6.27
CA ASP A 507 12.66 -11.74 5.02
C ASP A 507 11.15 -12.01 5.09
N VAL A 508 10.66 -12.80 6.06
CA VAL A 508 9.21 -13.03 6.28
C VAL A 508 8.53 -11.91 7.06
N TYR A 509 9.29 -10.98 7.68
CA TYR A 509 8.72 -9.99 8.58
C TYR A 509 7.74 -9.03 7.89
N GLN A 510 8.04 -8.60 6.67
CA GLN A 510 7.13 -7.75 5.90
C GLN A 510 5.98 -8.55 5.27
N PRO A 511 6.22 -9.69 4.59
CA PRO A 511 5.16 -10.56 4.09
C PRO A 511 4.12 -10.93 5.14
N TYR A 512 4.54 -11.35 6.33
CA TYR A 512 3.61 -11.71 7.41
C TYR A 512 2.78 -10.51 7.86
N LEU A 513 3.37 -9.32 8.01
CA LEU A 513 2.62 -8.09 8.34
C LEU A 513 1.52 -7.79 7.31
N ILE A 514 1.83 -7.96 6.02
CA ILE A 514 0.92 -7.62 4.92
C ILE A 514 -0.31 -8.53 4.93
N VAL A 515 -0.14 -9.84 5.09
CA VAL A 515 -1.26 -10.80 4.98
C VAL A 515 -1.99 -11.07 6.29
N ARG A 516 -1.36 -10.82 7.45
CA ARG A 516 -1.87 -11.25 8.77
C ARG A 516 -3.31 -10.83 9.02
N GLU A 517 -3.62 -9.55 8.82
CA GLU A 517 -4.95 -9.03 9.13
C GLU A 517 -6.01 -9.66 8.23
N HIS A 518 -5.72 -9.87 6.95
CA HIS A 518 -6.65 -10.47 6.00
C HIS A 518 -6.84 -11.98 6.23
N VAL A 519 -5.82 -12.67 6.71
CA VAL A 519 -5.93 -14.06 7.17
C VAL A 519 -6.83 -14.15 8.40
N ILE A 520 -6.70 -13.23 9.35
CA ILE A 520 -7.60 -13.13 10.52
C ILE A 520 -9.05 -12.91 10.04
N ASP A 521 -9.27 -11.94 9.16
CA ASP A 521 -10.59 -11.62 8.60
C ASP A 521 -11.23 -12.83 7.91
N ARG A 522 -10.49 -13.49 6.99
CA ARG A 522 -11.01 -14.63 6.24
C ARG A 522 -11.32 -15.82 7.14
N LEU A 523 -10.42 -16.16 8.06
CA LEU A 523 -10.64 -17.28 8.98
C LEU A 523 -11.82 -17.01 9.91
N TYR A 524 -11.97 -15.78 10.40
CA TYR A 524 -13.13 -15.42 11.22
C TYR A 524 -14.42 -15.53 10.42
N ASP A 525 -14.47 -14.96 9.21
CA ASP A 525 -15.62 -15.00 8.32
C ASP A 525 -16.06 -16.44 7.99
N GLN A 526 -15.12 -17.34 7.70
CA GLN A 526 -15.42 -18.73 7.37
C GLN A 526 -15.79 -19.61 8.57
N ASN A 527 -15.53 -19.16 9.81
CA ASN A 527 -15.71 -19.97 11.02
C ASN A 527 -16.70 -19.40 12.02
N VAL A 528 -17.19 -18.18 11.80
CA VAL A 528 -18.23 -17.53 12.60
C VAL A 528 -19.48 -17.41 11.75
N GLY A 529 -20.61 -17.89 12.29
CA GLY A 529 -21.88 -17.78 11.59
C GLY A 529 -22.34 -16.32 11.43
N TYR A 530 -23.42 -16.13 10.68
CA TYR A 530 -24.02 -14.79 10.49
C TYR A 530 -24.53 -14.14 11.79
N TRP A 531 -24.58 -14.88 12.91
CA TRP A 531 -24.76 -14.38 14.26
C TRP A 531 -23.47 -14.51 15.06
N GLN A 532 -22.95 -13.37 15.52
CA GLN A 532 -21.68 -13.29 16.22
C GLN A 532 -21.86 -13.17 17.75
N PRO A 533 -20.83 -13.50 18.56
CA PRO A 533 -20.89 -13.42 20.02
C PRO A 533 -21.19 -12.03 20.59
N ASN A 534 -20.86 -10.97 19.85
CA ASN A 534 -21.08 -9.56 20.22
C ASN A 534 -22.44 -9.00 19.76
N LEU A 535 -23.39 -9.88 19.44
CA LEU A 535 -24.71 -9.55 18.88
C LEU A 535 -24.69 -9.02 17.44
N ASP A 536 -23.52 -8.93 16.78
CA ASP A 536 -23.48 -8.56 15.37
C ASP A 536 -24.24 -9.60 14.52
N GLY A 537 -25.10 -9.08 13.64
CA GLY A 537 -25.93 -9.88 12.75
C GLY A 537 -27.26 -10.38 13.35
N LEU A 538 -27.51 -10.18 14.65
CA LEU A 538 -28.86 -10.42 15.23
C LEU A 538 -29.84 -9.32 14.81
N ASP A 539 -29.40 -8.07 14.95
CA ASP A 539 -30.09 -6.88 14.49
C ASP A 539 -29.20 -6.12 13.50
N HIS A 540 -29.79 -5.32 12.61
CA HIS A 540 -29.09 -4.66 11.50
C HIS A 540 -29.16 -3.12 11.59
N LEU A 541 -28.66 -2.56 12.69
CA LEU A 541 -28.57 -1.11 12.86
C LEU A 541 -27.65 -0.48 11.81
N GLY A 542 -28.20 0.44 11.04
CA GLY A 542 -27.54 1.11 9.94
C GLY A 542 -26.95 2.47 10.32
N THR A 543 -26.42 3.15 9.31
CA THR A 543 -25.89 4.51 9.44
C THR A 543 -26.95 5.50 9.94
N ALA A 544 -28.21 5.35 9.50
CA ALA A 544 -29.30 6.22 9.91
C ALA A 544 -29.65 6.08 11.41
N ASP A 545 -29.66 4.86 11.94
CA ASP A 545 -29.93 4.61 13.37
C ASP A 545 -28.82 5.17 14.26
N ARG A 546 -27.55 5.01 13.83
CA ARG A 546 -26.40 5.61 14.52
C ARG A 546 -26.45 7.14 14.46
N ALA A 547 -26.95 7.71 13.36
CA ALA A 547 -27.17 9.15 13.23
C ALA A 547 -28.26 9.63 14.21
N GLU A 548 -29.37 8.91 14.31
CA GLU A 548 -30.47 9.19 15.24
C GLU A 548 -30.00 9.14 16.70
N LEU A 549 -29.23 8.10 17.06
CA LEU A 549 -28.61 7.98 18.39
C LEU A 549 -27.78 9.23 18.74
N LEU A 550 -26.91 9.68 17.82
CA LEU A 550 -26.05 10.83 18.06
C LEU A 550 -26.82 12.16 18.11
N VAL A 551 -27.69 12.40 17.13
CA VAL A 551 -28.31 13.72 16.95
C VAL A 551 -29.59 13.86 17.77
N ASP A 552 -30.48 12.87 17.71
CA ASP A 552 -31.84 13.00 18.23
C ASP A 552 -31.90 12.59 19.71
N TYR A 553 -31.17 11.54 20.11
CA TYR A 553 -31.13 11.10 21.51
C TYR A 553 -30.04 11.77 22.36
N LEU A 554 -28.83 11.94 21.82
CA LEU A 554 -27.72 12.57 22.55
C LEU A 554 -27.60 14.08 22.32
N GLY A 555 -28.38 14.66 21.40
CA GLY A 555 -28.40 16.10 21.15
C GLY A 555 -27.09 16.65 20.57
N VAL A 556 -26.31 15.82 19.86
CA VAL A 556 -25.02 16.23 19.30
C VAL A 556 -25.24 17.19 18.13
N SER A 557 -24.74 18.41 18.27
CA SER A 557 -24.65 19.40 17.18
C SER A 557 -23.48 19.15 16.22
N ASP A 558 -23.52 19.74 15.03
CA ASP A 558 -22.44 19.65 14.05
C ASP A 558 -21.08 20.14 14.59
N SER A 559 -21.09 21.22 15.40
CA SER A 559 -19.89 21.75 16.05
C SER A 559 -19.31 20.78 17.09
N GLN A 560 -20.16 20.12 17.88
CA GLN A 560 -19.71 19.12 18.85
C GLN A 560 -19.16 17.87 18.15
N LEU A 561 -19.84 17.41 17.10
CA LEU A 561 -19.38 16.29 16.28
C LEU A 561 -18.01 16.60 15.64
N SER A 562 -17.87 17.77 15.01
CA SER A 562 -16.61 18.21 14.41
C SER A 562 -15.48 18.25 15.43
N LYS A 563 -15.72 18.78 16.64
CA LYS A 563 -14.72 18.85 17.71
C LYS A 563 -14.33 17.46 18.23
N ALA A 564 -15.28 16.52 18.30
CA ALA A 564 -15.01 15.14 18.68
C ALA A 564 -14.14 14.44 17.62
N VAL A 565 -14.47 14.60 16.34
CA VAL A 565 -13.69 14.08 15.21
C VAL A 565 -12.28 14.68 15.17
N GLU A 566 -12.15 16.00 15.35
CA GLU A 566 -10.84 16.67 15.44
C GLU A 566 -9.97 16.09 16.57
N ARG A 567 -10.58 15.79 17.73
CA ARG A 567 -9.87 15.15 18.85
C ARG A 567 -9.46 13.72 18.52
N MET A 568 -10.34 12.93 17.92
CA MET A 568 -10.00 11.56 17.48
C MET A 568 -8.86 11.58 16.46
N ALA A 569 -8.91 12.52 15.50
CA ALA A 569 -7.84 12.70 14.52
C ALA A 569 -6.52 13.15 15.17
N ALA A 570 -6.57 14.02 16.19
CA ALA A 570 -5.40 14.42 16.98
C ALA A 570 -4.81 13.23 17.76
N ASP A 571 -5.66 12.35 18.29
CA ASP A 571 -5.28 11.10 18.97
C ASP A 571 -4.88 9.98 17.98
N GLY A 572 -4.85 10.25 16.66
CA GLY A 572 -4.50 9.26 15.64
C GLY A 572 -5.54 8.14 15.49
N LYS A 573 -6.81 8.34 15.87
CA LYS A 573 -7.88 7.34 15.79
C LYS A 573 -8.76 7.57 14.57
N TYR A 574 -8.18 7.41 13.37
CA TYR A 574 -8.85 7.77 12.12
C TYR A 574 -9.99 6.83 11.74
N GLU A 575 -9.88 5.54 12.03
CA GLU A 575 -10.92 4.54 11.78
C GLU A 575 -12.17 4.86 12.63
N LEU A 576 -11.95 5.19 13.92
CA LEU A 576 -13.01 5.63 14.81
C LEU A 576 -13.62 6.95 14.34
N ALA A 577 -12.78 7.93 13.96
CA ALA A 577 -13.24 9.21 13.41
C ALA A 577 -14.09 9.02 12.15
N ALA A 578 -13.69 8.13 11.24
CA ALA A 578 -14.41 7.80 10.02
C ALA A 578 -15.78 7.18 10.34
N SER A 579 -15.84 6.24 11.30
CA SER A 579 -17.12 5.63 11.73
C SER A 579 -18.13 6.67 12.25
N VAL A 580 -17.64 7.65 13.02
CA VAL A 580 -18.45 8.74 13.58
C VAL A 580 -18.90 9.71 12.48
N LEU A 581 -18.02 10.02 11.53
CA LEU A 581 -18.35 10.85 10.37
C LEU A 581 -19.38 10.18 9.46
N ASP A 582 -19.25 8.89 9.19
CA ASP A 582 -20.21 8.15 8.37
C ASP A 582 -21.59 8.13 9.03
N ALA A 583 -21.67 7.93 10.35
CA ALA A 583 -22.92 8.00 11.10
C ALA A 583 -23.54 9.41 11.11
N GLY A 584 -22.75 10.48 11.36
CA GLY A 584 -23.32 11.80 11.65
C GLY A 584 -23.46 12.75 10.46
N THR A 585 -22.63 12.61 9.41
CA THR A 585 -22.52 13.65 8.35
C THR A 585 -23.82 13.82 7.57
N ALA A 586 -24.59 12.75 7.38
CA ALA A 586 -25.85 12.81 6.65
C ALA A 586 -26.91 13.72 7.31
N ARG A 587 -26.84 13.92 8.63
CA ARG A 587 -27.72 14.84 9.38
C ARG A 587 -27.27 16.30 9.29
N PHE A 588 -26.05 16.56 8.81
CA PHE A 588 -25.45 17.88 8.71
C PHE A 588 -24.83 18.15 7.32
N PRO A 589 -25.59 18.01 6.21
CA PRO A 589 -25.05 18.01 4.86
C PRO A 589 -24.37 19.33 4.46
N ASN A 590 -24.72 20.44 5.11
CA ASN A 590 -24.17 21.77 4.84
C ASN A 590 -22.99 22.14 5.77
N SER A 591 -22.56 21.26 6.68
CA SER A 591 -21.48 21.57 7.60
C SER A 591 -20.13 21.45 6.92
N LYS A 592 -19.56 22.60 6.54
CA LYS A 592 -18.20 22.66 5.96
C LYS A 592 -17.15 22.06 6.90
N ALA A 593 -17.30 22.23 8.22
CA ALA A 593 -16.34 21.70 9.19
C ALA A 593 -16.28 20.16 9.16
N LEU A 594 -17.45 19.50 9.08
CA LEU A 594 -17.52 18.05 8.95
C LEU A 594 -17.01 17.56 7.60
N ALA A 595 -17.27 18.28 6.50
CA ALA A 595 -16.73 17.95 5.20
C ALA A 595 -15.18 18.04 5.16
N ASP A 596 -14.62 19.12 5.73
CA ASP A 596 -13.17 19.31 5.83
C ASP A 596 -12.53 18.23 6.73
N ALA A 597 -13.18 17.88 7.84
CA ALA A 597 -12.74 16.81 8.74
C ALA A 597 -12.82 15.42 8.08
N ARG A 598 -13.89 15.13 7.33
CA ARG A 598 -14.06 13.90 6.54
C ARG A 598 -12.91 13.74 5.56
N ARG A 599 -12.63 14.78 4.78
CA ARG A 599 -11.51 14.78 3.84
C ARG A 599 -10.19 14.46 4.53
N LEU A 600 -9.87 15.13 5.63
CA LEU A 600 -8.62 14.89 6.37
C LEU A 600 -8.51 13.46 6.91
N VAL A 601 -9.58 12.94 7.52
CA VAL A 601 -9.61 11.60 8.12
C VAL A 601 -9.38 10.52 7.07
N TYR A 602 -10.08 10.57 5.93
CA TYR A 602 -9.90 9.58 4.88
C TYR A 602 -8.55 9.70 4.17
N LEU A 603 -8.02 10.93 3.98
CA LEU A 603 -6.64 11.11 3.51
C LEU A 603 -5.64 10.48 4.49
N LYS A 604 -5.84 10.61 5.80
CA LYS A 604 -4.98 9.97 6.80
C LYS A 604 -5.09 8.44 6.80
N LEU A 605 -6.26 7.88 6.49
CA LEU A 605 -6.43 6.45 6.28
C LEU A 605 -5.74 5.97 4.99
N MET A 606 -5.76 6.75 3.91
CA MET A 606 -4.93 6.47 2.73
C MET A 606 -3.44 6.48 3.08
N GLU A 607 -2.96 7.52 3.77
CA GLU A 607 -1.57 7.65 4.20
C GLU A 607 -1.11 6.44 5.05
N LYS A 608 -1.98 5.94 5.93
CA LYS A 608 -1.72 4.76 6.78
C LYS A 608 -1.44 3.50 5.94
N ASN A 609 -2.21 3.29 4.87
CA ASN A 609 -2.29 2.01 4.16
C ASN A 609 -1.48 1.97 2.86
N GLN A 610 -0.97 3.10 2.38
CA GLN A 610 -0.32 3.26 1.07
C GLN A 610 0.85 2.31 0.75
N ASN A 611 1.41 1.61 1.74
CA ASN A 611 2.56 0.71 1.59
C ASN A 611 2.25 -0.76 1.94
N THR A 612 1.10 -1.04 2.55
CA THR A 612 0.78 -2.36 3.12
C THR A 612 -0.57 -2.91 2.67
N ASP A 613 -1.50 -2.03 2.26
CA ASP A 613 -2.86 -2.42 1.89
C ASP A 613 -3.39 -1.50 0.77
N PRO A 614 -3.11 -1.84 -0.51
CA PRO A 614 -3.57 -1.07 -1.66
C PRO A 614 -5.09 -0.98 -1.79
N PHE A 615 -5.86 -1.98 -1.33
CA PHE A 615 -7.32 -1.97 -1.51
C PHE A 615 -7.97 -1.04 -0.51
N LYS A 616 -7.52 -1.03 0.75
CA LYS A 616 -7.92 0.01 1.71
C LYS A 616 -7.56 1.40 1.19
N PHE A 617 -6.38 1.58 0.60
CA PHE A 617 -6.00 2.84 -0.03
C PHE A 617 -7.02 3.30 -1.09
N ILE A 618 -7.40 2.41 -2.02
CA ILE A 618 -8.37 2.68 -3.09
C ILE A 618 -9.75 3.01 -2.51
N ILE A 619 -10.27 2.18 -1.61
CA ILE A 619 -11.60 2.37 -1.00
C ILE A 619 -11.66 3.69 -0.22
N TYR A 620 -10.61 4.02 0.54
CA TYR A 620 -10.56 5.29 1.27
C TYR A 620 -10.45 6.51 0.34
N SER A 621 -9.76 6.39 -0.80
CA SER A 621 -9.78 7.39 -1.88
C SER A 621 -11.21 7.62 -2.39
N GLY A 622 -11.91 6.53 -2.74
CA GLY A 622 -13.29 6.53 -3.24
C GLY A 622 -14.27 7.22 -2.30
N LYS A 623 -14.14 7.00 -0.98
CA LYS A 623 -15.00 7.62 0.06
C LYS A 623 -15.01 9.15 0.09
N ILE A 624 -14.01 9.79 -0.52
CA ILE A 624 -13.89 11.25 -0.62
C ILE A 624 -13.70 11.76 -2.06
N GLY A 625 -13.65 10.86 -3.05
CA GLY A 625 -13.44 11.21 -4.46
C GLY A 625 -12.10 11.90 -4.74
N GLU A 626 -11.07 11.62 -3.92
CA GLU A 626 -9.74 12.26 -4.02
C GLU A 626 -8.73 11.33 -4.65
N GLN A 627 -8.70 11.38 -5.97
CA GLN A 627 -7.81 10.56 -6.77
C GLN A 627 -6.33 10.84 -6.50
N THR A 628 -5.50 9.86 -6.85
CA THR A 628 -4.05 10.02 -6.87
C THR A 628 -3.55 10.06 -8.32
N PRO A 629 -3.45 11.24 -8.97
CA PRO A 629 -3.09 11.29 -10.38
C PRO A 629 -1.69 10.70 -10.64
N PRO A 630 -1.44 10.19 -11.86
CA PRO A 630 -0.12 9.72 -12.25
C PRO A 630 0.89 10.87 -12.23
N MET A 631 2.13 10.55 -11.83
CA MET A 631 3.25 11.47 -12.00
C MET A 631 3.59 11.60 -13.48
N ILE A 632 4.06 12.77 -13.88
CA ILE A 632 4.51 13.03 -15.26
C ILE A 632 6.05 13.07 -15.22
N PRO A 633 6.73 12.26 -16.05
CA PRO A 633 8.20 12.26 -16.14
C PRO A 633 8.81 13.65 -16.34
#